data_AF-A0A4R8MUL9-F1
#
_entry.id   AF-A0A4R8MUL9-F1
#
_cell.length_a   1.000
_cell.length_b   1.000
_cell.length_c   1.000
_cell.angle_alpha   90.00
_cell.angle_beta   90.00
_cell.angle_gamma   90.00
#
_symmetry.space_group_name_H-M   'P 1'
#
loop_
_entity.id
_entity.type
_entity.pdbx_description
1 polymer ?
#
loop_
_entity_poly.entity_id
_entity_poly.type
_entity_poly.pdbx_seq_one_letter_code
_entity_poly.pdbx_strand_id
1 'polypeptide(L)'
;MFHLKSGLNPGKSCVQRKSSTREVCLKNWESMKVWIGSLLLVLGVSLGAQTSPAHNWHSPSEVVKKIKKNFSDINSYSADFLIKTEDNKKEKQMRGKCFYKRPGKIRYNFAEPEGDEIVSDGKTLHIFIKRLGAVGKQDLTLDRKNTSGPIFTTNSPDGLNRLFRKYHYKFDTIEQPRSMGDTTKYFVLDLDQREKIGGFEKMKLFVDSESYLIKKAVATDGRGKVTTISFSNINFSEEIQDGVFNFHMSGNAKIVNNPLVSEN
;
A
#
# COMPACT_ATOMS: atom_id res chain seq x y z
N MET A 1 -33.86 -41.78 -19.79
CA MET A 1 -34.27 -43.02 -20.48
C MET A 1 -33.00 -43.69 -20.99
N PHE A 2 -32.81 -45.00 -20.75
CA PHE A 2 -31.63 -45.73 -21.22
C PHE A 2 -31.82 -46.20 -22.67
N HIS A 3 -30.72 -46.32 -23.43
CA HIS A 3 -30.49 -47.54 -24.21
C HIS A 3 -29.01 -47.78 -24.50
N LEU A 4 -28.59 -49.03 -24.27
CA LEU A 4 -27.29 -49.62 -24.59
C LEU A 4 -27.52 -50.80 -25.56
N LYS A 5 -26.56 -51.05 -26.46
CA LYS A 5 -26.09 -52.34 -27.08
C LYS A 5 -25.42 -52.03 -28.44
N SER A 6 -24.16 -52.38 -28.73
CA SER A 6 -23.47 -53.70 -28.89
C SER A 6 -23.83 -54.42 -30.20
N GLY A 7 -22.95 -55.06 -30.98
CA GLY A 7 -21.49 -55.32 -30.85
C GLY A 7 -20.74 -55.01 -32.17
N LEU A 8 -19.64 -55.66 -32.59
CA LEU A 8 -18.97 -56.90 -32.12
C LEU A 8 -17.42 -56.79 -32.18
N ASN A 9 -16.73 -57.76 -31.56
CA ASN A 9 -15.30 -58.10 -31.67
C ASN A 9 -15.18 -59.64 -31.49
N PRO A 10 -14.26 -60.37 -32.16
CA PRO A 10 -13.20 -61.03 -31.37
C PRO A 10 -11.87 -61.41 -32.08
N GLY A 11 -10.75 -61.16 -31.38
CA GLY A 11 -9.51 -61.99 -31.41
C GLY A 11 -8.50 -61.71 -32.54
N LYS A 12 -7.19 -62.01 -32.40
CA LYS A 12 -6.39 -62.71 -31.35
C LYS A 12 -5.05 -61.93 -31.17
N SER A 13 -4.49 -61.74 -29.97
CA SER A 13 -3.52 -62.62 -29.24
C SER A 13 -2.28 -63.00 -30.09
N CYS A 14 -0.99 -62.90 -29.69
CA CYS A 14 -0.28 -62.59 -28.41
C CYS A 14 1.26 -62.41 -28.69
N VAL A 15 2.29 -62.21 -27.83
CA VAL A 15 2.51 -62.11 -26.35
C VAL A 15 3.89 -61.45 -26.00
N GLN A 16 4.03 -60.67 -24.91
CA GLN A 16 5.29 -60.30 -24.16
C GLN A 16 6.41 -59.48 -24.91
N ARG A 17 7.45 -58.86 -24.29
CA ARG A 17 7.96 -58.81 -22.89
C ARG A 17 8.66 -57.46 -22.54
N LYS A 18 8.89 -57.23 -21.23
CA LYS A 18 9.82 -56.30 -20.50
C LYS A 18 11.12 -55.82 -21.23
N SER A 19 11.81 -54.71 -20.89
CA SER A 19 11.59 -53.59 -19.92
C SER A 19 12.73 -52.54 -19.92
N SER A 20 12.49 -51.37 -19.30
CA SER A 20 13.44 -50.54 -18.51
C SER A 20 14.36 -49.48 -19.18
N THR A 21 14.07 -48.21 -18.83
CA THR A 21 15.00 -47.12 -18.42
C THR A 21 16.18 -46.62 -19.27
N ARG A 22 16.25 -45.26 -19.37
CA ARG A 22 17.46 -44.40 -19.37
C ARG A 22 18.35 -44.36 -20.63
N GLU A 23 19.06 -43.26 -20.96
CA GLU A 23 18.90 -41.82 -20.67
C GLU A 23 19.79 -40.97 -21.62
N VAL A 24 19.55 -39.65 -21.69
CA VAL A 24 20.51 -38.56 -22.04
C VAL A 24 21.31 -38.65 -23.36
N CYS A 25 20.87 -37.85 -24.33
CA CYS A 25 21.62 -36.81 -25.07
C CYS A 25 23.10 -37.04 -25.44
N LEU A 26 23.41 -37.01 -26.75
CA LEU A 26 24.73 -36.64 -27.26
C LEU A 26 24.69 -35.41 -28.18
N LYS A 27 25.55 -34.46 -27.82
CA LYS A 27 25.86 -33.20 -28.49
C LYS A 27 26.63 -33.46 -29.78
N ASN A 28 26.15 -32.96 -30.92
CA ASN A 28 26.85 -33.11 -32.20
C ASN A 28 27.91 -32.00 -32.37
N TRP A 29 29.12 -32.38 -32.79
CA TRP A 29 30.29 -31.50 -33.00
C TRP A 29 31.11 -32.09 -34.15
N GLU A 30 31.19 -31.36 -35.26
CA GLU A 30 32.09 -31.52 -36.42
C GLU A 30 31.75 -30.33 -37.37
N SER A 31 32.65 -29.65 -38.09
CA SER A 31 34.12 -29.61 -38.09
C SER A 31 34.53 -28.09 -38.11
N MET A 32 35.79 -27.63 -38.10
CA MET A 32 36.86 -27.88 -39.08
C MET A 32 38.22 -27.33 -38.59
N LYS A 33 39.29 -27.56 -39.35
CA LYS A 33 40.67 -27.63 -38.82
C LYS A 33 41.45 -26.29 -38.79
N VAL A 34 42.21 -26.16 -37.70
CA VAL A 34 43.39 -25.32 -37.43
C VAL A 34 44.20 -24.87 -38.66
N TRP A 35 44.60 -23.60 -38.66
CA TRP A 35 45.94 -23.13 -39.07
C TRP A 35 46.47 -22.14 -38.03
N ILE A 36 47.78 -22.11 -37.80
CA ILE A 36 48.47 -21.22 -36.85
C ILE A 36 49.42 -20.32 -37.64
N GLY A 37 49.41 -19.01 -37.38
CA GLY A 37 50.39 -18.09 -37.95
C GLY A 37 50.19 -16.63 -37.53
N SER A 38 51.30 -15.89 -37.52
CA SER A 38 51.40 -14.42 -37.46
C SER A 38 50.91 -13.72 -36.18
N LEU A 39 51.88 -13.49 -35.30
CA LEU A 39 51.94 -12.39 -34.33
C LEU A 39 51.47 -11.06 -34.94
N LEU A 40 50.47 -10.40 -34.32
CA LEU A 40 50.12 -9.01 -34.59
C LEU A 40 49.85 -8.27 -33.27
N LEU A 41 50.71 -7.30 -32.95
CA LEU A 41 50.61 -6.48 -31.74
C LEU A 41 49.56 -5.38 -31.95
N VAL A 42 48.30 -5.69 -31.66
CA VAL A 42 47.22 -4.69 -31.68
C VAL A 42 47.28 -3.86 -30.40
N LEU A 43 47.49 -2.56 -30.55
CA LEU A 43 47.54 -1.59 -29.45
C LEU A 43 46.22 -1.57 -28.67
N GLY A 44 46.32 -1.47 -27.34
CA GLY A 44 45.16 -1.52 -26.46
C GLY A 44 44.28 -0.29 -26.59
N VAL A 45 43.09 -0.45 -27.19
CA VAL A 45 41.93 0.39 -26.88
C VAL A 45 41.16 -0.31 -25.78
N SER A 46 41.51 0.00 -24.53
CA SER A 46 40.66 -0.29 -23.39
C SER A 46 39.35 0.47 -23.56
N LEU A 47 38.33 -0.20 -24.10
CA LEU A 47 36.93 0.24 -24.03
C LEU A 47 36.50 0.24 -22.56
N GLY A 48 36.93 1.27 -21.84
CA GLY A 48 36.44 1.58 -20.51
C GLY A 48 34.95 1.80 -20.63
N ALA A 49 34.18 0.78 -20.25
CA ALA A 49 32.73 0.86 -20.22
C ALA A 49 32.36 1.98 -19.25
N GLN A 50 32.04 3.15 -19.78
CA GLN A 50 31.56 4.27 -19.01
C GLN A 50 30.17 3.90 -18.49
N THR A 51 30.15 3.22 -17.35
CA THR A 51 28.96 3.05 -16.53
C THR A 51 28.60 4.42 -15.98
N SER A 52 27.95 5.24 -16.81
CA SER A 52 27.29 6.47 -16.38
C SER A 52 26.53 6.14 -15.10
N PRO A 53 26.78 6.85 -13.98
CA PRO A 53 26.11 6.53 -12.72
C PRO A 53 24.61 6.57 -12.97
N ALA A 54 23.92 5.48 -12.63
CA ALA A 54 22.51 5.31 -12.95
C ALA A 54 21.73 6.50 -12.37
N HIS A 55 21.35 7.43 -13.25
CA HIS A 55 20.70 8.66 -12.84
C HIS A 55 19.29 8.27 -12.38
N ASN A 56 19.13 8.11 -11.07
CA ASN A 56 17.91 7.66 -10.42
C ASN A 56 16.84 8.76 -10.44
N TRP A 57 16.47 9.18 -11.65
CA TRP A 57 15.34 10.04 -11.90
C TRP A 57 14.08 9.27 -11.59
N HIS A 58 13.56 9.47 -10.39
CA HIS A 58 12.26 8.93 -10.00
C HIS A 58 11.20 9.96 -10.36
N SER A 59 10.26 9.61 -11.23
CA SER A 59 9.08 10.45 -11.47
C SER A 59 8.06 10.32 -10.32
N PRO A 60 7.15 11.30 -10.13
CA PRO A 60 6.09 11.20 -9.12
C PRO A 60 5.21 9.95 -9.30
N SER A 61 4.98 9.53 -10.55
CA SER A 61 4.15 8.35 -10.87
C SER A 61 4.83 7.03 -10.49
N GLU A 62 6.15 6.93 -10.60
CA GLU A 62 6.92 5.76 -10.14
C GLU A 62 6.98 5.68 -8.61
N VAL A 63 7.15 6.82 -7.93
CA VAL A 63 7.07 6.88 -6.46
C VAL A 63 5.67 6.44 -6.00
N VAL A 64 4.60 6.95 -6.61
CA VAL A 64 3.22 6.52 -6.34
C VAL A 64 2.98 5.05 -6.66
N LYS A 65 3.58 4.51 -7.74
CA LYS A 65 3.52 3.08 -8.07
C LYS A 65 4.21 2.21 -7.01
N LYS A 66 5.39 2.64 -6.51
CA LYS A 66 6.13 1.93 -5.44
C LYS A 66 5.38 1.99 -4.10
N ILE A 67 4.83 3.14 -3.70
CA ILE A 67 3.95 3.27 -2.51
C ILE A 67 2.79 2.28 -2.61
N LYS A 68 2.05 2.30 -3.72
CA LYS A 68 0.90 1.41 -3.93
C LYS A 68 1.27 -0.06 -3.85
N LYS A 69 2.43 -0.46 -4.42
CA LYS A 69 2.95 -1.83 -4.31
C LYS A 69 3.27 -2.19 -2.86
N ASN A 70 4.05 -1.36 -2.16
CA ASN A 70 4.43 -1.66 -0.77
C ASN A 70 3.21 -1.89 0.13
N PHE A 71 2.23 -0.98 0.06
CA PHE A 71 0.97 -1.13 0.79
C PHE A 71 0.05 -2.26 0.27
N SER A 72 0.18 -2.72 -0.99
CA SER A 72 -0.50 -3.94 -1.48
C SER A 72 0.12 -5.23 -0.98
N ASP A 73 1.35 -5.17 -0.46
CA ASP A 73 2.07 -6.34 0.02
C ASP A 73 1.90 -6.49 1.55
N ILE A 74 1.92 -5.38 2.32
CA ILE A 74 1.78 -5.36 3.80
C ILE A 74 0.47 -6.01 4.28
N ASN A 75 0.53 -7.21 4.88
CA ASN A 75 -0.66 -7.92 5.39
C ASN A 75 -1.21 -7.34 6.70
N SER A 76 -0.31 -6.94 7.60
CA SER A 76 -0.62 -6.28 8.86
C SER A 76 0.51 -5.35 9.27
N TYR A 77 0.18 -4.33 10.07
CA TYR A 77 1.19 -3.54 10.77
C TYR A 77 0.59 -2.92 12.04
N SER A 78 1.43 -2.60 13.01
CA SER A 78 1.11 -1.67 14.09
C SER A 78 2.05 -0.46 14.03
N ALA A 79 1.62 0.70 14.53
CA ALA A 79 2.42 1.92 14.57
C ALA A 79 1.89 2.89 15.62
N ASP A 80 2.75 3.69 16.22
CA ASP A 80 2.34 4.86 16.99
C ASP A 80 1.99 6.01 16.02
N PHE A 81 1.04 6.86 16.41
CA PHE A 81 0.62 8.01 15.63
C PHE A 81 0.53 9.28 16.48
N LEU A 82 0.84 10.41 15.84
CA LEU A 82 0.61 11.76 16.35
C LEU A 82 -0.16 12.56 15.29
N ILE A 83 -1.26 13.17 15.71
CA ILE A 83 -2.04 14.14 14.94
C ILE A 83 -1.86 15.51 15.60
N LYS A 84 -1.43 16.51 14.83
CA LYS A 84 -1.44 17.92 15.21
C LYS A 84 -2.44 18.65 14.31
N THR A 85 -3.32 19.44 14.90
CA THR A 85 -4.28 20.28 14.19
C THR A 85 -4.06 21.72 14.59
N GLU A 86 -3.82 22.60 13.62
CA GLU A 86 -3.69 24.04 13.84
C GLU A 86 -4.91 24.75 13.24
N ASP A 87 -5.60 25.52 14.09
CA ASP A 87 -6.79 26.30 13.74
C ASP A 87 -6.68 27.68 14.40
N ASN A 88 -6.58 28.75 13.61
CA ASN A 88 -6.51 30.14 14.10
C ASN A 88 -5.48 30.35 15.25
N LYS A 89 -4.23 29.89 15.04
CA LYS A 89 -3.11 29.89 16.02
C LYS A 89 -3.31 29.03 17.27
N LYS A 90 -4.38 28.22 17.36
CA LYS A 90 -4.56 27.21 18.41
C LYS A 90 -4.08 25.86 17.88
N GLU A 91 -3.07 25.28 18.51
CA GLU A 91 -2.69 23.89 18.26
C GLU A 91 -3.52 22.95 19.17
N LYS A 92 -4.04 21.86 18.60
CA LYS A 92 -4.50 20.69 19.34
C LYS A 92 -3.70 19.48 18.90
N GLN A 93 -3.20 18.70 19.86
CA GLN A 93 -2.58 17.40 19.59
C GLN A 93 -3.52 16.24 19.96
N MET A 94 -3.37 15.10 19.28
CA MET A 94 -4.00 13.82 19.61
C MET A 94 -3.03 12.69 19.26
N ARG A 95 -2.84 11.69 20.12
CA ARG A 95 -1.85 10.60 19.92
C ARG A 95 -2.32 9.24 20.42
N GLY A 96 -1.69 8.17 19.95
CA GLY A 96 -1.98 6.81 20.38
C GLY A 96 -1.31 5.73 19.52
N LYS A 97 -1.75 4.48 19.65
CA LYS A 97 -1.29 3.35 18.81
C LYS A 97 -2.38 2.96 17.81
N CYS A 98 -1.98 2.69 16.57
CA CYS A 98 -2.83 2.18 15.52
C CYS A 98 -2.39 0.79 15.03
N PHE A 99 -3.34 0.08 14.44
CA PHE A 99 -3.22 -1.28 13.94
C PHE A 99 -3.94 -1.36 12.59
N TYR A 100 -3.38 -2.11 11.65
CA TYR A 100 -3.98 -2.42 10.36
C TYR A 100 -3.88 -3.92 10.07
N LYS A 101 -4.92 -4.49 9.45
CA LYS A 101 -4.88 -5.84 8.89
C LYS A 101 -5.71 -5.91 7.60
N ARG A 102 -5.17 -6.57 6.59
CA ARG A 102 -5.87 -6.81 5.32
C ARG A 102 -7.02 -7.82 5.52
N PRO A 103 -8.20 -7.62 4.88
CA PRO A 103 -8.64 -6.45 4.12
C PRO A 103 -9.39 -5.42 5.00
N GLY A 104 -9.06 -4.14 4.85
CA GLY A 104 -9.86 -3.02 5.38
C GLY A 104 -9.96 -2.88 6.91
N LYS A 105 -9.34 -3.76 7.70
CA LYS A 105 -9.39 -3.68 9.16
C LYS A 105 -8.42 -2.62 9.66
N ILE A 106 -8.91 -1.70 10.47
CA ILE A 106 -8.10 -0.67 11.14
C ILE A 106 -8.54 -0.50 12.58
N ARG A 107 -7.61 -0.16 13.46
CA ARG A 107 -7.89 0.32 14.81
C ARG A 107 -6.96 1.47 15.16
N TYR A 108 -7.50 2.53 15.75
CA TYR A 108 -6.76 3.64 16.33
C TYR A 108 -7.27 3.80 17.77
N ASN A 109 -6.42 3.47 18.75
CA ASN A 109 -6.67 3.72 20.17
C ASN A 109 -6.03 5.05 20.53
N PHE A 110 -6.82 6.05 20.92
CA PHE A 110 -6.27 7.34 21.34
C PHE A 110 -5.87 7.27 22.82
N ALA A 111 -4.58 7.47 23.08
CA ALA A 111 -4.04 7.66 24.43
C ALA A 111 -4.25 9.10 24.90
N GLU A 112 -4.35 10.06 23.97
CA GLU A 112 -4.64 11.45 24.27
C GLU A 112 -5.49 12.08 23.15
N PRO A 113 -6.70 12.62 23.45
CA PRO A 113 -7.46 12.38 24.68
C PRO A 113 -7.78 10.88 24.84
N GLU A 114 -7.67 10.39 26.07
CA GLU A 114 -7.72 8.96 26.35
C GLU A 114 -9.10 8.33 26.07
N GLY A 115 -9.12 7.27 25.27
CA GLY A 115 -10.28 6.41 25.05
C GLY A 115 -11.28 6.87 23.99
N ASP A 116 -10.97 7.92 23.20
CA ASP A 116 -11.53 7.97 21.84
C ASP A 116 -11.00 6.75 21.05
N GLU A 117 -11.83 6.16 20.19
CA GLU A 117 -11.45 4.99 19.37
C GLU A 117 -11.99 5.10 17.94
N ILE A 118 -11.23 4.59 16.97
CA ILE A 118 -11.71 4.38 15.60
C ILE A 118 -11.42 2.92 15.22
N VAL A 119 -12.45 2.13 14.92
CA VAL A 119 -12.35 0.67 14.71
C VAL A 119 -13.11 0.26 13.45
N SER A 120 -12.50 -0.55 12.59
CA SER A 120 -13.09 -1.14 11.38
C SER A 120 -12.84 -2.63 11.34
N ASP A 121 -13.89 -3.41 11.09
CA ASP A 121 -13.83 -4.85 10.81
C ASP A 121 -13.58 -5.17 9.32
N GLY A 122 -13.47 -4.12 8.48
CA GLY A 122 -13.36 -4.20 7.02
C GLY A 122 -14.69 -3.99 6.26
N LYS A 123 -15.83 -3.92 6.97
CA LYS A 123 -17.18 -3.68 6.43
C LYS A 123 -17.87 -2.48 7.09
N THR A 124 -17.68 -2.32 8.40
CA THR A 124 -18.28 -1.28 9.24
C THR A 124 -17.19 -0.53 9.99
N LEU A 125 -17.22 0.79 9.91
CA LEU A 125 -16.40 1.69 10.72
C LEU A 125 -17.19 2.21 11.92
N HIS A 126 -16.59 2.16 13.10
CA HIS A 126 -17.08 2.79 14.32
C HIS A 126 -16.10 3.89 14.75
N ILE A 127 -16.61 5.08 15.04
CA ILE A 127 -15.89 6.23 15.57
C ILE A 127 -16.50 6.53 16.94
N PHE A 128 -15.84 6.07 18.01
CA PHE A 128 -16.27 6.31 19.39
C PHE A 128 -15.57 7.53 19.97
N ILE A 129 -16.35 8.43 20.54
CA ILE A 129 -15.87 9.64 21.20
C ILE A 129 -16.29 9.60 22.66
N LYS A 130 -15.41 9.09 23.53
CA LYS A 130 -15.69 8.76 24.93
C LYS A 130 -16.23 9.97 25.72
N ARG A 131 -15.61 11.15 25.53
CA ARG A 131 -16.04 12.42 26.17
C ARG A 131 -17.44 12.90 25.75
N LEU A 132 -18.00 12.39 24.66
CA LEU A 132 -19.34 12.74 24.17
C LEU A 132 -20.37 11.61 24.40
N GLY A 133 -19.93 10.43 24.87
CA GLY A 133 -20.78 9.25 24.95
C GLY A 133 -21.41 8.89 23.61
N ALA A 134 -20.69 9.03 22.49
CA ALA A 134 -21.25 8.94 21.14
C ALA A 134 -20.45 8.01 20.23
N VAL A 135 -21.15 7.23 19.39
CA VAL A 135 -20.58 6.32 18.38
C VAL A 135 -21.12 6.70 17.00
N GLY A 136 -20.25 7.20 16.12
CA GLY A 136 -20.54 7.26 14.69
C GLY A 136 -20.34 5.89 14.05
N LYS A 137 -21.40 5.28 13.51
CA LYS A 137 -21.35 3.99 12.80
C LYS A 137 -21.53 4.22 11.31
N GLN A 138 -20.52 3.91 10.50
CA GLN A 138 -20.53 4.08 9.05
C GLN A 138 -20.38 2.72 8.36
N ASP A 139 -21.31 2.38 7.47
CA ASP A 139 -21.14 1.24 6.56
C ASP A 139 -20.13 1.62 5.44
N LEU A 140 -19.14 0.76 5.18
CA LEU A 140 -18.09 0.94 4.16
C LEU A 140 -18.38 0.17 2.86
N THR A 141 -19.45 -0.61 2.82
CA THR A 141 -19.95 -1.32 1.63
C THR A 141 -20.88 -0.44 0.80
N LEU A 142 -21.57 0.50 1.46
CA LEU A 142 -22.24 1.63 0.81
C LEU A 142 -21.21 2.54 0.12
N ASP A 143 -21.59 3.15 -1.01
CA ASP A 143 -20.78 4.10 -1.78
C ASP A 143 -19.37 3.67 -2.21
N ARG A 144 -19.24 2.44 -2.74
CA ARG A 144 -18.03 2.02 -3.48
C ARG A 144 -17.68 2.91 -4.70
N LYS A 145 -18.56 3.82 -5.13
CA LYS A 145 -18.37 4.68 -6.30
C LYS A 145 -17.62 5.99 -6.04
N ASN A 146 -18.01 6.84 -5.08
CA ASN A 146 -17.43 8.20 -5.00
C ASN A 146 -17.24 8.85 -3.62
N THR A 147 -17.81 8.36 -2.52
CA THR A 147 -17.82 9.13 -1.25
C THR A 147 -16.43 9.25 -0.61
N SER A 148 -16.19 10.37 0.09
CA SER A 148 -14.89 10.75 0.66
C SER A 148 -14.57 10.00 1.96
N GLY A 149 -14.40 8.67 1.86
CA GLY A 149 -14.14 7.79 2.99
C GLY A 149 -12.90 8.21 3.83
N PRO A 150 -12.88 7.89 5.14
CA PRO A 150 -12.06 8.60 6.13
C PRO A 150 -10.55 8.57 5.86
N ILE A 151 -9.86 9.62 6.28
CA ILE A 151 -8.39 9.74 6.19
C ILE A 151 -7.67 8.55 6.84
N PHE A 152 -8.20 8.01 7.94
CA PHE A 152 -7.68 6.80 8.61
C PHE A 152 -7.63 5.55 7.73
N THR A 153 -8.33 5.54 6.58
CA THR A 153 -8.27 4.45 5.60
C THR A 153 -7.17 4.64 4.54
N THR A 154 -6.50 5.80 4.44
CA THR A 154 -5.49 6.04 3.39
C THR A 154 -4.23 5.20 3.53
N ASN A 155 -4.00 4.54 4.66
CA ASN A 155 -2.90 3.59 4.85
C ASN A 155 -3.24 2.16 4.40
N SER A 156 -4.27 2.01 3.56
CA SER A 156 -4.68 0.75 2.91
C SER A 156 -4.60 0.87 1.38
N PRO A 157 -4.48 -0.26 0.64
CA PRO A 157 -4.46 -0.24 -0.83
C PRO A 157 -5.62 0.53 -1.46
N ASP A 158 -6.84 0.33 -0.96
CA ASP A 158 -8.04 0.99 -1.48
C ASP A 158 -8.09 2.48 -1.14
N GLY A 159 -7.63 2.84 0.06
CA GLY A 159 -7.49 4.24 0.48
C GLY A 159 -6.45 5.01 -0.33
N LEU A 160 -5.26 4.44 -0.55
CA LEU A 160 -4.25 5.00 -1.46
C LEU A 160 -4.75 5.11 -2.89
N ASN A 161 -5.46 4.08 -3.37
CA ASN A 161 -6.06 4.12 -4.70
C ASN A 161 -7.16 5.17 -4.82
N ARG A 162 -7.95 5.44 -3.77
CA ARG A 162 -8.90 6.57 -3.74
C ARG A 162 -8.16 7.91 -3.68
N LEU A 163 -7.12 8.04 -2.86
CA LEU A 163 -6.31 9.26 -2.71
C LEU A 163 -5.68 9.68 -4.04
N PHE A 164 -4.88 8.82 -4.66
CA PHE A 164 -4.21 9.14 -5.95
C PHE A 164 -5.17 9.17 -7.16
N ARG A 165 -6.47 8.85 -6.99
CA ARG A 165 -7.54 9.15 -7.97
C ARG A 165 -8.19 10.52 -7.74
N LYS A 166 -8.46 10.90 -6.48
CA LYS A 166 -9.14 12.17 -6.14
C LYS A 166 -8.25 13.41 -6.18
N TYR A 167 -6.93 13.23 -6.15
CA TYR A 167 -5.95 14.33 -6.17
C TYR A 167 -5.09 14.27 -7.45
N HIS A 168 -4.69 15.42 -7.95
CA HIS A 168 -3.51 15.54 -8.82
C HIS A 168 -2.27 15.48 -7.92
N TYR A 169 -1.14 14.97 -8.41
CA TYR A 169 0.07 14.84 -7.58
C TYR A 169 1.36 15.14 -8.37
N LYS A 170 2.31 15.77 -7.69
CA LYS A 170 3.63 16.19 -8.18
C LYS A 170 4.64 16.12 -7.03
N PHE A 171 5.92 16.30 -7.30
CA PHE A 171 6.87 16.64 -6.23
C PHE A 171 6.73 18.10 -5.82
N ASP A 172 7.14 18.42 -4.60
CA ASP A 172 7.15 19.80 -4.11
C ASP A 172 8.37 20.62 -4.57
N THR A 173 9.52 19.96 -4.69
CA THR A 173 10.77 20.51 -5.25
C THR A 173 11.32 19.58 -6.34
N ILE A 174 12.17 20.13 -7.22
CA ILE A 174 12.86 19.35 -8.26
C ILE A 174 13.81 18.32 -7.66
N GLU A 175 14.57 18.72 -6.63
CA GLU A 175 15.47 17.82 -5.90
C GLU A 175 14.69 16.82 -5.05
N GLN A 176 14.81 15.53 -5.39
CA GLN A 176 14.18 14.41 -4.69
C GLN A 176 15.05 13.14 -4.85
N PRO A 177 15.09 12.21 -3.86
CA PRO A 177 14.55 12.37 -2.52
C PRO A 177 15.46 13.27 -1.66
N ARG A 178 14.86 14.15 -0.86
CA ARG A 178 15.57 15.16 -0.07
C ARG A 178 15.57 14.83 1.43
N SER A 179 16.67 15.10 2.12
CA SER A 179 16.73 15.08 3.59
C SER A 179 15.93 16.27 4.14
N MET A 180 15.44 16.16 5.39
CA MET A 180 14.80 17.27 6.11
C MET A 180 15.57 17.65 7.39
N GLY A 181 16.88 17.43 7.40
CA GLY A 181 17.74 17.62 8.59
C GLY A 181 17.96 16.33 9.39
N ASP A 182 17.32 15.23 8.98
CA ASP A 182 17.55 13.87 9.45
C ASP A 182 18.36 13.04 8.43
N THR A 183 18.85 11.87 8.86
CA THR A 183 19.56 10.91 8.00
C THR A 183 18.65 10.31 6.93
N THR A 184 17.34 10.21 7.21
CA THR A 184 16.32 9.79 6.24
C THR A 184 16.24 10.76 5.07
N LYS A 185 16.05 10.22 3.85
CA LYS A 185 15.61 11.01 2.70
C LYS A 185 14.16 10.69 2.38
N TYR A 186 13.44 11.68 1.87
CA TYR A 186 12.03 11.56 1.53
C TYR A 186 11.78 11.99 0.09
N PHE A 187 10.91 11.26 -0.60
CA PHE A 187 10.14 11.85 -1.69
C PHE A 187 9.00 12.65 -1.05
N VAL A 188 8.88 13.93 -1.42
CA VAL A 188 7.84 14.80 -0.88
C VAL A 188 6.86 15.15 -2.01
N LEU A 189 5.65 14.62 -1.90
CA LEU A 189 4.59 14.75 -2.91
C LEU A 189 3.57 15.81 -2.48
N ASP A 190 3.36 16.83 -3.30
CA ASP A 190 2.21 17.73 -3.20
C ASP A 190 1.02 17.16 -3.96
N LEU A 191 -0.13 17.17 -3.29
CA LEU A 191 -1.42 16.65 -3.75
C LEU A 191 -2.46 17.79 -3.71
N ASP A 192 -2.99 18.16 -4.86
CA ASP A 192 -4.08 19.15 -5.00
C ASP A 192 -5.40 18.42 -5.36
N GLN A 193 -6.50 18.74 -4.67
CA GLN A 193 -7.80 18.08 -4.87
C GLN A 193 -8.37 18.40 -6.27
N ARG A 194 -8.81 17.37 -7.03
CA ARG A 194 -9.28 17.56 -8.43
C ARG A 194 -10.63 18.25 -8.53
N GLU A 195 -11.50 18.03 -7.55
CA GLU A 195 -12.88 18.51 -7.50
C GLU A 195 -13.15 19.02 -6.08
N LYS A 196 -13.71 20.23 -5.92
CA LYS A 196 -13.97 20.85 -4.60
C LYS A 196 -15.20 20.24 -3.91
N ILE A 197 -15.06 19.01 -3.45
CA ILE A 197 -16.08 18.21 -2.76
C ILE A 197 -15.96 18.27 -1.21
N GLY A 198 -15.33 19.33 -0.70
CA GLY A 198 -15.01 19.49 0.72
C GLY A 198 -13.90 18.56 1.22
N GLY A 199 -13.66 18.62 2.53
CA GLY A 199 -12.51 17.95 3.16
C GLY A 199 -11.21 18.74 2.98
N PHE A 200 -10.12 18.03 2.70
CA PHE A 200 -8.80 18.64 2.48
C PHE A 200 -8.65 19.06 1.02
N GLU A 201 -8.37 20.34 0.76
CA GLU A 201 -8.11 20.84 -0.60
C GLU A 201 -6.68 20.52 -1.05
N LYS A 202 -5.75 20.47 -0.09
CA LYS A 202 -4.32 20.22 -0.35
C LYS A 202 -3.74 19.25 0.67
N MET A 203 -2.80 18.42 0.23
CA MET A 203 -2.00 17.55 1.08
C MET A 203 -0.54 17.54 0.62
N LYS A 204 0.40 17.39 1.56
CA LYS A 204 1.82 17.11 1.32
C LYS A 204 2.18 15.80 2.00
N LEU A 205 2.57 14.79 1.23
CA LEU A 205 2.96 13.47 1.73
C LEU A 205 4.49 13.37 1.79
N PHE A 206 5.01 12.85 2.90
CA PHE A 206 6.44 12.62 3.11
C PHE A 206 6.67 11.10 3.11
N VAL A 207 7.31 10.64 2.05
CA VAL A 207 7.46 9.23 1.72
C VAL A 207 8.93 8.85 1.87
N ASP A 208 9.22 7.99 2.84
CA ASP A 208 10.55 7.43 3.10
C ASP A 208 11.12 6.81 1.81
N SER A 209 12.32 7.24 1.39
CA SER A 209 12.82 6.93 0.05
C SER A 209 13.33 5.50 -0.16
N GLU A 210 13.57 4.77 0.93
CA GLU A 210 14.06 3.40 0.91
C GLU A 210 12.89 2.41 1.01
N SER A 211 12.01 2.63 1.99
CA SER A 211 10.86 1.76 2.27
C SER A 211 9.57 2.14 1.52
N TYR A 212 9.49 3.33 0.92
CA TYR A 212 8.27 3.86 0.27
C TYR A 212 7.04 3.92 1.19
N LEU A 213 7.27 4.03 2.50
CA LEU A 213 6.23 4.25 3.52
C LEU A 213 5.91 5.74 3.67
N ILE A 214 4.63 6.08 3.77
CA ILE A 214 4.19 7.43 4.13
C ILE A 214 4.42 7.60 5.65
N LYS A 215 5.46 8.33 6.04
CA LYS A 215 5.80 8.59 7.46
C LYS A 215 5.04 9.78 8.02
N LYS A 216 4.74 10.78 7.17
CA LYS A 216 4.03 12.00 7.56
C LYS A 216 3.13 12.48 6.41
N ALA A 217 1.99 13.05 6.76
CA ALA A 217 1.10 13.78 5.87
C ALA A 217 0.75 15.13 6.52
N VAL A 218 0.77 16.22 5.76
CA VAL A 218 0.27 17.53 6.17
C VAL A 218 -0.88 17.89 5.24
N ALA A 219 -2.04 18.23 5.77
CA ALA A 219 -3.25 18.46 4.99
C ALA A 219 -3.95 19.77 5.39
N THR A 220 -4.54 20.48 4.44
CA THR A 220 -5.22 21.77 4.68
C THR A 220 -6.65 21.70 4.17
N ASP A 221 -7.63 22.01 5.04
CA ASP A 221 -9.05 22.07 4.66
C ASP A 221 -9.43 23.41 4.01
N GLY A 222 -10.60 23.46 3.38
CA GLY A 222 -11.10 24.67 2.70
C GLY A 222 -11.36 25.90 3.59
N ARG A 223 -11.11 25.82 4.90
CA ARG A 223 -11.12 26.95 5.85
C ARG A 223 -9.71 27.35 6.30
N GLY A 224 -8.67 26.76 5.70
CA GLY A 224 -7.28 26.98 6.06
C GLY A 224 -6.80 26.18 7.27
N LYS A 225 -7.64 25.31 7.87
CA LYS A 225 -7.22 24.51 9.03
C LYS A 225 -6.20 23.45 8.60
N VAL A 226 -5.04 23.44 9.25
CA VAL A 226 -3.95 22.51 8.95
C VAL A 226 -4.05 21.28 9.87
N THR A 227 -3.82 20.09 9.33
CA THR A 227 -3.76 18.82 10.08
C THR A 227 -2.53 18.04 9.63
N THR A 228 -1.57 17.88 10.53
CA THR A 228 -0.40 17.01 10.35
C THR A 228 -0.67 15.67 11.02
N ILE A 229 -0.39 14.57 10.32
CA ILE A 229 -0.38 13.21 10.86
C ILE A 229 1.00 12.63 10.64
N SER A 230 1.63 12.06 11.66
CA SER A 230 2.92 11.35 11.56
C SER A 230 2.88 10.00 12.27
N PHE A 231 3.60 9.02 11.71
CA PHE A 231 3.68 7.65 12.21
C PHE A 231 5.11 7.30 12.63
N SER A 232 5.24 6.62 13.77
CA SER A 232 6.50 6.15 14.35
C SER A 232 6.37 4.69 14.81
N ASN A 233 7.49 4.04 15.16
CA ASN A 233 7.52 2.68 15.72
C ASN A 233 6.72 1.65 14.90
N ILE A 234 6.81 1.75 13.56
CA ILE A 234 6.04 0.91 12.63
C ILE A 234 6.59 -0.52 12.67
N ASN A 235 5.77 -1.47 13.10
CA ASN A 235 6.11 -2.89 13.21
C ASN A 235 5.27 -3.73 12.24
N PHE A 236 5.94 -4.46 11.34
CA PHE A 236 5.32 -5.37 10.37
C PHE A 236 5.33 -6.85 10.82
N SER A 237 6.05 -7.17 11.89
CA SER A 237 6.23 -8.52 12.41
C SER A 237 5.27 -8.87 13.56
N GLU A 238 4.41 -7.93 13.98
CA GLU A 238 3.39 -8.15 15.01
C GLU A 238 2.23 -9.00 14.45
N GLU A 239 1.98 -10.18 15.02
CA GLU A 239 0.80 -10.97 14.67
C GLU A 239 -0.44 -10.34 15.32
N ILE A 240 -1.25 -9.65 14.52
CA ILE A 240 -2.45 -8.96 15.01
C ILE A 240 -3.65 -9.91 14.89
N GLN A 241 -4.16 -10.37 16.04
CA GLN A 241 -5.35 -11.21 16.11
C GLN A 241 -6.59 -10.48 15.60
N ASP A 242 -7.53 -11.21 15.01
CA ASP A 242 -8.73 -10.63 14.40
C ASP A 242 -9.65 -9.92 15.41
N GLY A 243 -9.68 -10.40 16.66
CA GLY A 243 -10.48 -9.81 17.75
C GLY A 243 -10.10 -8.38 18.11
N VAL A 244 -8.87 -7.93 17.79
CA VAL A 244 -8.43 -6.53 17.98
C VAL A 244 -9.35 -5.55 17.24
N PHE A 245 -9.89 -5.97 16.09
CA PHE A 245 -10.73 -5.15 15.21
C PHE A 245 -12.22 -5.24 15.51
N ASN A 246 -12.62 -5.95 16.58
CA ASN A 246 -13.98 -5.92 17.06
C ASN A 246 -14.23 -4.61 17.82
N PHE A 247 -15.30 -3.88 17.47
CA PHE A 247 -15.76 -2.74 18.25
C PHE A 247 -16.64 -3.24 19.41
N HIS A 248 -16.26 -2.90 20.63
CA HIS A 248 -17.01 -3.21 21.84
C HIS A 248 -17.50 -1.90 22.47
N MET A 249 -18.81 -1.64 22.36
CA MET A 249 -19.42 -0.43 22.93
C MET A 249 -19.43 -0.52 24.46
N SER A 250 -18.81 0.44 25.14
CA SER A 250 -18.86 0.57 26.60
C SER A 250 -19.91 1.59 27.02
N GLY A 251 -20.79 1.18 27.94
CA GLY A 251 -21.88 2.00 28.45
C GLY A 251 -22.96 2.37 27.42
N ASN A 252 -23.80 3.33 27.79
CA ASN A 252 -25.01 3.71 27.04
C ASN A 252 -24.73 4.75 25.94
N ALA A 253 -23.73 4.50 25.09
CA ALA A 253 -23.31 5.47 24.07
C ALA A 253 -24.38 5.67 22.97
N LYS A 254 -24.64 6.91 22.59
CA LYS A 254 -25.60 7.25 21.53
C LYS A 254 -25.01 6.94 20.16
N ILE A 255 -25.66 6.04 19.42
CA ILE A 255 -25.27 5.68 18.05
C ILE A 255 -25.82 6.71 17.05
N VAL A 256 -25.00 7.13 16.10
CA VAL A 256 -25.36 7.93 14.92
C VAL A 256 -24.94 7.14 13.68
N ASN A 257 -25.88 6.81 12.81
CA ASN A 257 -25.62 6.00 11.62
C ASN A 257 -25.22 6.87 10.42
N ASN A 258 -24.31 6.34 9.59
CA ASN A 258 -23.75 6.91 8.37
C ASN A 258 -23.34 8.41 8.42
N PRO A 259 -22.65 8.89 9.48
CA PRO A 259 -22.34 10.31 9.66
C PRO A 259 -21.29 10.88 8.68
N LEU A 260 -20.80 10.09 7.73
CA LEU A 260 -19.85 10.51 6.68
C LEU A 260 -20.48 10.52 5.28
N VAL A 261 -21.78 10.23 5.16
CA VAL A 261 -22.56 10.37 3.93
C VAL A 261 -23.26 11.73 3.98
N SER A 262 -23.05 12.56 2.97
CA SER A 262 -23.96 13.68 2.68
C SER A 262 -25.20 13.11 2.01
N GLU A 263 -26.38 13.40 2.55
CA GLU A 263 -27.62 13.31 1.76
C GLU A 263 -27.50 14.28 0.58
N ASN A 264 -27.87 13.82 -0.62
CA ASN A 264 -27.81 14.58 -1.89
C ASN A 264 -29.14 15.30 -2.17
#